data_AF-A0A382N4Y1-F1
#
_entry.id   AF-A0A382N4Y1-F1
#
_cell.length_a   1.000
_cell.length_b   1.000
_cell.length_c   1.000
_cell.angle_alpha   90.00
_cell.angle_beta   90.00
_cell.angle_gamma   90.00
#
_symmetry.space_group_name_H-M   'P 1'
#
loop_
_entity.id
_entity.type
_entity.pdbx_description
1 polymer ?
#
loop_
_entity_poly.entity_id
_entity_poly.type
_entity_poly.pdbx_seq_one_letter_code
_entity_poly.pdbx_strand_id
1 'polypeptide(L)'
;VVNIVGIHVEDVRFPTSKDLTGSDAIHTDPDYSATYVTIHTSDSNLRGYGIAFTIGKGNDIVAECVRNYIPLFIGLSLEEVEKNIGKLWFECVDHSQLRWLGPEKGVVHMAVAAIFNAFWDLISKKHKKPLWKFVVESDPEKIMSWLTFKYIEDVMTKDDAYKILTENQKYKKERTDIILKEGYPSYTTAAGWLGYSNEKIIDLCKQYMERGWKHFKIKVGSNLEEDVKRLEIIRNTIGDDCFIMVDANQQWSVNQSIKHINAYKKFNLLFVEEPT
;
A
#
# COMPACT_ATOMS: atom_id res chain seq x y z
N VAL A 1 -16.09 6.34 -28.89
CA VAL A 1 -15.18 5.42 -28.17
C VAL A 1 -14.14 6.27 -27.47
N VAL A 2 -13.88 6.03 -26.18
CA VAL A 2 -12.83 6.76 -25.44
C VAL A 2 -11.54 5.96 -25.54
N ASN A 3 -10.49 6.55 -26.11
CA ASN A 3 -9.21 5.88 -26.37
C ASN A 3 -8.11 6.43 -25.46
N ILE A 4 -7.13 5.61 -25.12
CA ILE A 4 -5.91 6.05 -24.44
C ILE A 4 -5.03 6.78 -25.46
N VAL A 5 -4.78 8.07 -25.21
CA VAL A 5 -4.02 8.94 -26.13
C VAL A 5 -2.61 9.26 -25.61
N GLY A 6 -2.35 9.03 -24.33
CA GLY A 6 -1.04 9.27 -23.74
C GLY A 6 -0.96 8.75 -22.31
N ILE A 7 0.25 8.45 -21.87
CA ILE A 7 0.57 8.17 -20.47
C ILE A 7 1.76 9.08 -20.13
N HIS A 8 1.60 9.91 -19.11
CA HIS A 8 2.65 10.81 -18.60
C HIS A 8 3.16 10.30 -17.26
N VAL A 9 4.45 10.50 -16.99
CA VAL A 9 5.11 10.02 -15.77
C VAL A 9 6.01 11.12 -15.21
N GLU A 10 5.74 11.49 -13.97
CA GLU A 10 6.45 12.53 -13.23
C GLU A 10 7.22 11.93 -12.05
N ASP A 11 8.44 12.42 -11.84
CA ASP A 11 9.24 12.14 -10.64
C ASP A 11 8.97 13.25 -9.62
N VAL A 12 8.11 12.95 -8.64
CA VAL A 12 7.71 13.90 -7.59
C VAL A 12 8.36 13.50 -6.27
N ARG A 13 9.03 14.44 -5.60
CA ARG A 13 9.72 14.20 -4.33
C ARG A 13 9.37 15.27 -3.30
N PHE A 14 9.08 14.84 -2.07
CA PHE A 14 8.75 15.70 -0.95
C PHE A 14 9.89 15.65 0.09
N PRO A 15 10.33 16.80 0.63
CA PRO A 15 11.51 16.88 1.49
C PRO A 15 11.21 16.49 2.95
N THR A 16 10.66 15.29 3.17
CA THR A 16 10.28 14.77 4.50
C THR A 16 11.50 14.47 5.39
N SER A 17 12.69 14.33 4.80
CA SER A 17 13.94 14.19 5.57
C SER A 17 14.23 15.43 6.44
N LYS A 18 13.70 16.61 6.09
CA LYS A 18 13.92 17.86 6.85
C LYS A 18 13.37 17.81 8.27
N ASP A 19 12.31 17.04 8.51
CA ASP A 19 11.68 16.88 9.83
C ASP A 19 11.63 15.42 10.31
N LEU A 20 12.35 14.55 9.60
CA LEU A 20 12.47 13.10 9.86
C LEU A 20 11.12 12.36 9.86
N THR A 21 10.11 12.91 9.19
CA THR A 21 8.82 12.22 9.02
C THR A 21 9.03 10.94 8.22
N GLY A 22 8.53 9.83 8.77
CA GLY A 22 8.70 8.52 8.16
C GLY A 22 9.99 7.79 8.53
N SER A 23 10.87 8.41 9.32
CA SER A 23 12.14 7.79 9.73
C SER A 23 11.92 6.51 10.56
N ASP A 24 12.75 5.50 10.28
CA ASP A 24 12.78 4.23 10.99
C ASP A 24 14.23 3.72 11.20
N ALA A 25 14.39 2.48 11.65
CA ALA A 25 15.69 1.90 12.00
C ALA A 25 16.62 1.67 10.78
N ILE A 26 16.06 1.51 9.58
CA ILE A 26 16.80 1.33 8.33
C ILE A 26 16.80 2.62 7.50
N HIS A 27 15.64 3.24 7.35
CA HIS A 27 15.41 4.43 6.52
C HIS A 27 15.43 5.67 7.40
N THR A 28 16.61 6.21 7.67
CA THR A 28 16.81 7.26 8.67
C THR A 28 16.40 8.65 8.21
N ASP A 29 16.45 8.92 6.91
CA ASP A 29 16.22 10.23 6.28
C ASP A 29 15.39 10.14 4.98
N PRO A 30 14.20 9.52 5.01
CA PRO A 30 13.42 9.30 3.79
C PRO A 30 12.86 10.61 3.23
N ASP A 31 12.94 10.78 1.91
CA ASP A 31 12.22 11.81 1.16
C ASP A 31 11.07 11.16 0.40
N TYR A 32 9.88 11.19 1.00
CA TYR A 32 8.68 10.58 0.43
C TYR A 32 8.50 11.04 -1.01
N SER A 33 8.38 10.08 -1.91
CA SER A 33 8.41 10.34 -3.35
C SER A 33 7.35 9.49 -4.05
N ALA A 34 6.87 10.00 -5.18
CA ALA A 34 5.89 9.33 -6.01
C ALA A 34 6.39 9.33 -7.45
N THR A 35 6.48 8.14 -8.04
CA THR A 35 6.43 8.01 -9.49
C THR A 35 4.98 8.17 -9.89
N TYR A 36 4.62 9.36 -10.35
CA TYR A 36 3.24 9.76 -10.57
C TYR A 36 2.83 9.51 -12.03
N VAL A 37 1.88 8.62 -12.25
CA VAL A 37 1.41 8.20 -13.58
C VAL A 37 0.06 8.84 -13.87
N THR A 38 -0.04 9.55 -14.98
CA THR A 38 -1.29 10.11 -15.51
C THR A 38 -1.64 9.48 -16.84
N ILE A 39 -2.80 8.83 -16.93
CA ILE A 39 -3.35 8.28 -18.17
C ILE A 39 -4.31 9.30 -18.78
N HIS A 40 -3.98 9.75 -19.99
CA HIS A 40 -4.78 10.66 -20.79
C HIS A 40 -5.64 9.89 -21.77
N THR A 41 -6.92 10.29 -21.87
CA THR A 41 -7.85 9.74 -22.86
C THR A 41 -8.26 10.77 -23.89
N SER A 42 -8.91 10.32 -24.96
CA SER A 42 -9.50 11.18 -25.98
C SER A 42 -10.65 12.05 -25.45
N ASP A 43 -11.21 11.71 -24.28
CA ASP A 43 -12.07 12.61 -23.51
C ASP A 43 -11.21 13.37 -22.48
N SER A 44 -11.05 14.67 -22.70
CA SER A 44 -10.22 15.52 -21.84
C SER A 44 -10.64 15.57 -20.37
N ASN A 45 -11.91 15.23 -20.07
CA ASN A 45 -12.45 15.20 -18.70
C ASN A 45 -12.21 13.87 -17.99
N LEU A 46 -11.71 12.86 -18.69
CA LEU A 46 -11.53 11.52 -18.16
C LEU A 46 -10.05 11.14 -18.16
N ARG A 47 -9.47 11.07 -16.96
CA ARG A 47 -8.05 10.76 -16.72
C ARG A 47 -7.90 9.79 -15.56
N GLY A 48 -6.90 8.91 -15.68
CA GLY A 48 -6.49 7.95 -14.66
C GLY A 48 -5.23 8.40 -13.94
N TYR A 49 -5.15 8.17 -12.63
CA TYR A 49 -4.00 8.56 -11.82
C TYR A 49 -3.55 7.40 -10.94
N GLY A 50 -2.25 7.16 -10.92
CA GLY A 50 -1.64 6.10 -10.13
C GLY A 50 -0.26 6.51 -9.65
N ILE A 51 0.22 5.84 -8.60
CA ILE A 51 1.54 6.10 -8.04
C ILE A 51 2.27 4.79 -7.75
N ALA A 52 3.59 4.83 -7.86
CA ALA A 52 4.47 3.98 -7.08
C ALA A 52 5.18 4.85 -6.04
N PHE A 53 5.09 4.45 -4.77
CA PHE A 53 5.74 5.15 -3.66
C PHE A 53 7.21 4.74 -3.55
N THR A 54 8.09 5.71 -3.36
CA THR A 54 9.51 5.51 -3.02
C THR A 54 9.93 6.54 -1.96
N ILE A 55 11.18 6.47 -1.50
CA ILE A 55 11.70 7.33 -0.42
C ILE A 55 12.87 8.22 -0.86
N GLY A 56 12.88 8.64 -2.13
CA GLY A 56 13.81 9.64 -2.65
C GLY A 56 14.62 9.12 -3.84
N LYS A 57 15.87 8.74 -3.60
CA LYS A 57 16.75 8.20 -4.65
C LYS A 57 16.14 6.92 -5.25
N GLY A 58 16.18 6.81 -6.58
CA GLY A 58 15.61 5.69 -7.32
C GLY A 58 14.17 5.89 -7.78
N ASN A 59 13.49 6.98 -7.37
CA ASN A 59 12.17 7.32 -7.93
C ASN A 59 12.23 7.54 -9.45
N ASP A 60 13.30 8.16 -9.92
CA ASP A 60 13.61 8.36 -11.33
C ASP A 60 13.74 7.04 -12.10
N ILE A 61 14.31 6.01 -11.47
CA ILE A 61 14.49 4.68 -12.07
C ILE A 61 13.12 3.99 -12.25
N VAL A 62 12.23 4.09 -11.26
CA VAL A 62 10.85 3.59 -11.37
C VAL A 62 10.09 4.34 -12.45
N ALA A 63 10.22 5.67 -12.50
CA ALA A 63 9.60 6.50 -13.53
C ALA A 63 10.07 6.12 -14.94
N GLU A 64 11.36 5.85 -15.15
CA GLU A 64 11.88 5.39 -16.43
C GLU A 64 11.38 3.98 -16.78
N CYS A 65 11.26 3.10 -15.79
CA CYS A 65 10.70 1.77 -16.01
C CYS A 65 9.23 1.84 -16.47
N VAL A 66 8.41 2.75 -15.93
CA VAL A 66 7.03 2.98 -16.40
C VAL A 66 7.00 3.31 -17.89
N ARG A 67 7.94 4.15 -18.37
CA ARG A 67 7.98 4.58 -19.79
C ARG A 67 8.13 3.43 -20.77
N ASN A 68 8.79 2.35 -20.38
CA ASN A 68 8.99 1.16 -21.21
C ASN A 68 7.68 0.40 -21.50
N TYR A 69 6.66 0.55 -20.66
CA TYR A 69 5.36 -0.10 -20.86
C TYR A 69 4.36 0.75 -21.65
N ILE A 70 4.59 2.06 -21.78
CA ILE A 70 3.63 2.98 -22.41
C ILE A 70 3.17 2.53 -23.80
N PRO A 71 4.06 2.08 -24.72
CA PRO A 71 3.65 1.69 -26.07
C PRO A 71 2.59 0.59 -26.13
N LEU A 72 2.47 -0.25 -25.08
CA LEU A 72 1.49 -1.33 -25.02
C LEU A 72 0.04 -0.84 -24.90
N PHE A 73 -0.16 0.40 -24.45
CA PHE A 73 -1.48 0.91 -24.10
C PHE A 73 -2.02 1.99 -25.02
N ILE A 74 -1.14 2.66 -25.79
CA ILE A 74 -1.55 3.76 -26.67
C ILE A 74 -2.47 3.25 -27.77
N GLY A 75 -3.60 3.92 -27.95
CA GLY A 75 -4.60 3.57 -28.96
C GLY A 75 -5.66 2.57 -28.51
N LEU A 76 -5.45 1.86 -27.39
CA LEU A 76 -6.49 0.99 -26.83
C LEU A 76 -7.72 1.81 -26.43
N SER A 77 -8.91 1.27 -26.67
CA SER A 77 -10.12 1.84 -26.09
C SER A 77 -10.23 1.50 -24.59
N LEU A 78 -10.84 2.40 -23.82
CA LEU A 78 -11.08 2.17 -22.40
C LEU A 78 -11.99 0.95 -22.14
N GLU A 79 -12.83 0.58 -23.11
CA GLU A 79 -13.64 -0.63 -23.03
C GLU A 79 -12.79 -1.90 -23.19
N GLU A 80 -11.84 -1.90 -24.14
CA GLU A 80 -10.88 -3.00 -24.30
C GLU A 80 -9.99 -3.15 -23.07
N VAL A 81 -9.54 -2.03 -22.48
CA VAL A 81 -8.76 -2.06 -21.23
C VAL A 81 -9.57 -2.68 -20.10
N GLU A 82 -10.79 -2.18 -19.83
CA GLU A 82 -11.63 -2.71 -18.74
C GLU A 82 -11.95 -4.20 -18.93
N LYS A 83 -12.28 -4.61 -20.16
CA LYS A 83 -12.62 -6.00 -20.48
C LYS A 83 -11.43 -6.95 -20.30
N ASN A 84 -10.21 -6.48 -20.56
CA ASN A 84 -9.02 -7.32 -20.59
C ASN A 84 -8.00 -6.97 -19.49
N ILE A 85 -8.38 -6.22 -18.46
CA ILE A 85 -7.41 -5.65 -17.50
C ILE A 85 -6.53 -6.72 -16.82
N GLY A 86 -7.10 -7.88 -16.45
CA GLY A 86 -6.33 -8.99 -15.89
C GLY A 86 -5.35 -9.62 -16.89
N LYS A 87 -5.75 -9.73 -18.16
CA LYS A 87 -4.88 -10.21 -19.24
C LYS A 87 -3.75 -9.22 -19.53
N LEU A 88 -4.06 -7.92 -19.63
CA LEU A 88 -3.08 -6.87 -19.85
C LEU A 88 -2.06 -6.81 -18.70
N TRP A 89 -2.53 -6.96 -17.46
CA TRP A 89 -1.66 -7.06 -16.28
C TRP A 89 -0.68 -8.21 -16.44
N PHE A 90 -1.22 -9.39 -16.77
CA PHE A 90 -0.42 -10.60 -16.97
C PHE A 90 0.63 -10.42 -18.08
N GLU A 91 0.24 -9.84 -19.23
CA GLU A 91 1.17 -9.57 -20.34
C GLU A 91 2.31 -8.61 -19.93
N CYS A 92 2.08 -7.69 -19.00
CA CYS A 92 3.12 -6.80 -18.49
C CYS A 92 4.05 -7.52 -17.51
N VAL A 93 3.51 -8.23 -16.50
CA VAL A 93 4.34 -8.90 -15.48
C VAL A 93 5.02 -10.17 -16.01
N ASP A 94 4.50 -10.75 -17.10
CA ASP A 94 5.06 -11.90 -17.80
C ASP A 94 5.75 -11.53 -19.12
N HIS A 95 5.99 -10.25 -19.38
CA HIS A 95 6.65 -9.79 -20.60
C HIS A 95 8.03 -10.45 -20.77
N SER A 96 8.31 -11.02 -21.95
CA SER A 96 9.46 -11.90 -22.20
C SER A 96 10.82 -11.34 -21.77
N GLN A 97 11.05 -10.04 -21.98
CA GLN A 97 12.28 -9.34 -21.59
C GLN A 97 12.19 -8.71 -20.20
N LEU A 98 11.16 -7.90 -19.93
CA LEU A 98 11.05 -7.15 -18.68
C LEU A 98 10.84 -8.03 -17.44
N ARG A 99 10.23 -9.22 -17.60
CA ARG A 99 10.11 -10.21 -16.52
C ARG A 99 11.49 -10.61 -15.96
N TRP A 100 12.54 -10.62 -16.79
CA TRP A 100 13.90 -10.95 -16.37
C TRP A 100 14.46 -9.98 -15.32
N LEU A 101 13.93 -8.74 -15.26
CA LEU A 101 14.35 -7.70 -14.32
C LEU A 101 13.66 -7.78 -12.94
N GLY A 102 12.68 -8.68 -12.79
CA GLY A 102 11.97 -8.94 -11.53
C GLY A 102 12.21 -10.39 -11.11
N PRO A 103 11.34 -11.34 -11.50
CA PRO A 103 9.94 -11.18 -11.90
C PRO A 103 9.05 -10.79 -10.70
N GLU A 104 7.99 -10.02 -10.96
CA GLU A 104 6.95 -9.67 -9.96
C GLU A 104 7.51 -9.15 -8.62
N LYS A 105 8.61 -8.40 -8.69
CA LYS A 105 9.26 -7.73 -7.56
C LYS A 105 10.02 -6.49 -8.01
N GLY A 106 10.36 -5.63 -7.06
CA GLY A 106 11.23 -4.47 -7.27
C GLY A 106 10.68 -3.45 -8.28
N VAL A 107 11.60 -2.70 -8.89
CA VAL A 107 11.33 -1.56 -9.79
C VAL A 107 10.33 -1.92 -10.89
N VAL A 108 10.53 -3.05 -11.57
CA VAL A 108 9.70 -3.42 -12.72
C VAL A 108 8.26 -3.69 -12.33
N HIS A 109 8.04 -4.31 -11.17
CA HIS A 109 6.68 -4.59 -10.69
C HIS A 109 6.01 -3.34 -10.12
N MET A 110 6.76 -2.48 -9.44
CA MET A 110 6.27 -1.17 -8.98
C MET A 110 5.79 -0.30 -10.14
N ALA A 111 6.54 -0.29 -11.26
CA ALA A 111 6.15 0.44 -12.47
C ALA A 111 4.82 -0.06 -13.05
N VAL A 112 4.67 -1.38 -13.19
CA VAL A 112 3.41 -1.99 -13.66
C VAL A 112 2.27 -1.67 -12.68
N ALA A 113 2.49 -1.79 -11.37
CA ALA A 113 1.49 -1.45 -10.35
C ALA A 113 1.00 0.00 -10.46
N ALA A 114 1.89 0.97 -10.67
CA ALA A 114 1.52 2.38 -10.83
C ALA A 114 0.60 2.60 -12.05
N ILE A 115 0.90 1.96 -13.18
CA ILE A 115 0.08 2.03 -14.40
C ILE A 115 -1.31 1.43 -14.16
N PHE A 116 -1.39 0.24 -13.58
CA PHE A 116 -2.67 -0.44 -13.42
C PHE A 116 -3.55 0.18 -12.32
N ASN A 117 -2.94 0.76 -11.29
CA ASN A 117 -3.68 1.60 -10.35
C ASN A 117 -4.26 2.85 -11.04
N ALA A 118 -3.53 3.45 -11.99
CA ALA A 118 -4.06 4.53 -12.81
C ALA A 118 -5.21 4.08 -13.72
N PHE A 119 -5.16 2.86 -14.28
CA PHE A 119 -6.28 2.29 -15.01
C PHE A 119 -7.49 2.00 -14.11
N TRP A 120 -7.29 1.51 -12.89
CA TRP A 120 -8.38 1.29 -11.94
C TRP A 120 -9.07 2.58 -11.53
N ASP A 121 -8.31 3.66 -11.31
CA ASP A 121 -8.87 4.99 -11.09
C ASP A 121 -9.67 5.47 -12.31
N LEU A 122 -9.11 5.33 -13.52
CA LEU A 122 -9.78 5.70 -14.77
C LEU A 122 -11.11 4.96 -14.98
N ILE A 123 -11.10 3.63 -14.78
CA ILE A 123 -12.29 2.77 -14.89
C ILE A 123 -13.33 3.19 -13.86
N SER A 124 -12.92 3.40 -12.60
CA SER A 124 -13.83 3.82 -11.54
C SER A 124 -14.50 5.17 -11.83
N LYS A 125 -13.75 6.13 -12.38
CA LYS A 125 -14.27 7.43 -12.84
C LYS A 125 -15.23 7.31 -14.00
N LYS A 126 -14.94 6.46 -15.00
CA LYS A 126 -15.88 6.13 -16.10
C LYS A 126 -17.22 5.65 -15.54
N HIS A 127 -17.17 4.79 -14.52
CA HIS A 127 -18.36 4.25 -13.85
C HIS A 127 -18.97 5.18 -12.78
N LYS A 128 -18.35 6.36 -12.55
CA LYS A 128 -18.77 7.35 -11.54
C LYS A 128 -18.94 6.75 -10.15
N LYS A 129 -18.03 5.84 -9.77
CA LYS A 129 -18.02 5.17 -8.47
C LYS A 129 -16.64 5.31 -7.82
N PRO A 130 -16.56 5.40 -6.48
CA PRO A 130 -15.29 5.15 -5.82
C PRO A 130 -14.84 3.70 -6.09
N LEU A 131 -13.53 3.46 -6.21
CA LEU A 131 -12.98 2.16 -6.62
C LEU A 131 -13.51 0.99 -5.79
N TRP A 132 -13.55 1.13 -4.45
CA TRP A 132 -14.04 0.08 -3.56
C TRP A 132 -15.48 -0.33 -3.90
N LYS A 133 -16.35 0.63 -4.22
CA LYS A 133 -17.75 0.39 -4.54
C LYS A 133 -17.89 -0.24 -5.92
N PHE A 134 -17.08 0.20 -6.89
CA PHE A 134 -17.03 -0.42 -8.22
C PHE A 134 -16.64 -1.90 -8.13
N VAL A 135 -15.60 -2.23 -7.35
CA VAL A 135 -15.17 -3.62 -7.14
C VAL A 135 -16.26 -4.42 -6.43
N VAL A 136 -16.81 -3.93 -5.33
CA VAL A 136 -17.83 -4.62 -4.53
C VAL A 136 -19.11 -4.86 -5.32
N GLU A 137 -19.54 -3.91 -6.17
CA GLU A 137 -20.76 -4.04 -6.99
C GLU A 137 -20.57 -4.87 -8.25
N SER A 138 -19.35 -5.26 -8.60
CA SER A 138 -19.09 -6.15 -9.73
C SER A 138 -19.46 -7.60 -9.40
N ASP A 139 -19.93 -8.32 -10.42
CA ASP A 139 -20.28 -9.73 -10.29
C ASP A 139 -19.03 -10.61 -10.11
N PRO A 140 -19.13 -11.76 -9.40
CA PRO A 140 -18.00 -12.66 -9.17
C PRO A 140 -17.22 -13.04 -10.44
N GLU A 141 -17.90 -13.31 -11.55
CA GLU A 141 -17.28 -13.66 -12.83
C GLU A 141 -16.44 -12.51 -13.39
N LYS A 142 -16.92 -11.27 -13.22
CA LYS A 142 -16.19 -10.08 -13.63
C LYS A 142 -14.93 -9.93 -12.78
N ILE A 143 -15.03 -10.09 -11.45
CA ILE A 143 -13.87 -10.03 -10.55
C ILE A 143 -12.86 -11.12 -10.91
N MET A 144 -13.32 -12.36 -11.15
CA MET A 144 -12.44 -13.46 -11.57
C MET A 144 -11.68 -13.16 -12.86
N SER A 145 -12.28 -12.42 -13.81
CA SER A 145 -11.59 -12.02 -15.05
C SER A 145 -10.41 -11.05 -14.84
N TRP A 146 -10.34 -10.40 -13.68
CA TRP A 146 -9.26 -9.48 -13.33
C TRP A 146 -8.09 -10.18 -12.63
N LEU A 147 -8.31 -11.38 -12.09
CA LEU A 147 -7.34 -12.11 -11.27
C LEU A 147 -6.45 -13.03 -12.11
N THR A 148 -5.20 -13.15 -11.68
CA THR A 148 -4.23 -14.12 -12.21
C THR A 148 -3.91 -15.15 -11.13
N PHE A 149 -3.86 -16.42 -11.51
CA PHE A 149 -3.69 -17.53 -10.56
C PHE A 149 -2.32 -18.22 -10.66
N LYS A 150 -1.50 -17.84 -11.64
CA LYS A 150 -0.18 -18.45 -11.87
C LYS A 150 0.64 -18.42 -10.59
N TYR A 151 1.14 -19.58 -10.18
CA TYR A 151 1.99 -19.81 -8.99
C TYR A 151 1.28 -19.77 -7.63
N ILE A 152 -0.06 -19.72 -7.58
CA ILE A 152 -0.81 -19.81 -6.32
C ILE A 152 -1.85 -20.94 -6.31
N GLU A 153 -1.97 -21.69 -7.40
CA GLU A 153 -3.02 -22.69 -7.57
C GLU A 153 -2.96 -23.86 -6.58
N ASP A 154 -1.77 -24.13 -6.02
CA ASP A 154 -1.55 -25.14 -4.98
C ASP A 154 -2.11 -24.74 -3.61
N VAL A 155 -2.35 -23.44 -3.40
CA VAL A 155 -2.92 -22.88 -2.17
C VAL A 155 -4.35 -22.38 -2.38
N MET A 156 -4.64 -21.81 -3.55
CA MET A 156 -5.94 -21.23 -3.87
C MET A 156 -6.26 -21.45 -5.35
N THR A 157 -7.20 -22.35 -5.62
CA THR A 157 -7.67 -22.59 -7.00
C THR A 157 -8.64 -21.48 -7.46
N LYS A 158 -8.93 -21.46 -8.77
CA LYS A 158 -9.96 -20.58 -9.33
C LYS A 158 -11.34 -20.86 -8.73
N ASP A 159 -11.66 -22.12 -8.51
CA ASP A 159 -12.94 -22.54 -7.95
C ASP A 159 -13.07 -22.11 -6.48
N ASP A 160 -11.97 -22.20 -5.71
CA ASP A 160 -11.93 -21.70 -4.33
C ASP A 160 -12.20 -20.19 -4.27
N ALA A 161 -11.48 -19.42 -5.09
CA ALA A 161 -11.67 -17.97 -5.16
C ALA A 161 -13.08 -17.58 -5.61
N TYR A 162 -13.61 -18.26 -6.65
CA TYR A 162 -14.96 -18.03 -7.14
C TYR A 162 -16.03 -18.35 -6.08
N LYS A 163 -15.85 -19.46 -5.35
CA LYS A 163 -16.71 -19.85 -4.24
C LYS A 163 -16.71 -18.77 -3.15
N ILE A 164 -15.54 -18.27 -2.74
CA ILE A 164 -15.43 -17.16 -1.76
C ILE A 164 -16.22 -15.94 -2.23
N LEU A 165 -16.03 -15.52 -3.48
CA LEU A 165 -16.72 -14.36 -4.05
C LEU A 165 -18.24 -14.55 -4.07
N THR A 166 -18.70 -15.72 -4.49
CA THR A 166 -20.13 -16.06 -4.63
C THR A 166 -20.82 -16.17 -3.27
N GLU A 167 -20.23 -16.90 -2.33
CA GLU A 167 -20.80 -17.12 -0.99
C GLU A 167 -20.90 -15.82 -0.19
N ASN A 168 -20.03 -14.84 -0.44
CA ASN A 168 -20.05 -13.55 0.25
C ASN A 168 -21.01 -12.52 -0.37
N GLN A 169 -21.62 -12.78 -1.53
CA GLN A 169 -22.56 -11.85 -2.17
C GLN A 169 -23.76 -11.50 -1.25
N LYS A 170 -24.23 -12.47 -0.46
CA LYS A 170 -25.36 -12.27 0.48
C LYS A 170 -25.10 -11.21 1.56
N TYR A 171 -23.85 -10.94 1.90
CA TYR A 171 -23.48 -9.95 2.92
C TYR A 171 -23.18 -8.56 2.34
N LYS A 172 -23.18 -8.42 1.01
CA LYS A 172 -22.72 -7.20 0.31
C LYS A 172 -23.45 -5.95 0.79
N LYS A 173 -24.78 -6.00 0.83
CA LYS A 173 -25.62 -4.86 1.22
C LYS A 173 -25.37 -4.47 2.67
N GLU A 174 -25.51 -5.43 3.59
CA GLU A 174 -25.32 -5.21 5.03
C GLU A 174 -23.93 -4.62 5.34
N ARG A 175 -22.85 -5.20 4.79
CA ARG A 175 -21.48 -4.69 5.02
C ARG A 175 -21.26 -3.32 4.39
N THR A 176 -21.87 -3.04 3.24
CA THR A 176 -21.80 -1.70 2.62
C THR A 176 -22.50 -0.67 3.50
N ASP A 177 -23.67 -0.99 4.04
CA ASP A 177 -24.42 -0.12 4.93
C ASP A 177 -23.64 0.16 6.23
N ILE A 178 -22.98 -0.87 6.79
CA ILE A 178 -22.10 -0.72 7.95
C ILE A 178 -20.93 0.21 7.64
N ILE A 179 -20.17 -0.02 6.56
CA ILE A 179 -19.01 0.83 6.23
C ILE A 179 -19.42 2.28 5.94
N LEU A 180 -20.56 2.51 5.29
CA LEU A 180 -21.06 3.86 5.04
C LEU A 180 -21.48 4.59 6.32
N LYS A 181 -21.95 3.85 7.32
CA LYS A 181 -22.39 4.39 8.62
C LYS A 181 -21.22 4.59 9.59
N GLU A 182 -20.30 3.64 9.65
CA GLU A 182 -19.32 3.51 10.73
C GLU A 182 -17.89 3.81 10.27
N GLY A 183 -17.62 3.80 8.97
CA GLY A 183 -16.27 3.85 8.42
C GLY A 183 -15.50 2.53 8.59
N TYR A 184 -14.18 2.58 8.45
CA TYR A 184 -13.30 1.43 8.66
C TYR A 184 -12.31 1.74 9.80
N PRO A 185 -12.25 0.93 10.88
CA PRO A 185 -11.31 1.14 11.98
C PRO A 185 -9.87 1.22 11.50
N SER A 186 -9.11 2.19 12.02
CA SER A 186 -7.72 2.45 11.60
C SER A 186 -6.79 2.53 12.82
N TYR A 187 -5.49 2.41 12.58
CA TYR A 187 -4.43 2.69 13.56
C TYR A 187 -3.49 3.79 13.05
N THR A 188 -2.70 4.40 13.94
CA THR A 188 -1.77 5.47 13.58
C THR A 188 -0.32 5.09 13.86
N THR A 189 0.57 5.38 12.91
CA THR A 189 2.04 5.30 13.06
C THR A 189 2.65 6.68 13.29
N ALA A 190 1.87 7.75 13.15
CA ALA A 190 2.40 9.12 13.08
C ALA A 190 2.99 9.63 14.41
N ALA A 191 2.68 8.98 15.53
CA ALA A 191 3.31 9.26 16.83
C ALA A 191 4.61 8.47 17.07
N GLY A 192 4.96 7.55 16.17
CA GLY A 192 5.93 6.48 16.44
C GLY A 192 7.23 6.57 15.64
N TRP A 193 7.53 7.66 14.94
CA TRP A 193 8.74 7.77 14.12
C TRP A 193 10.02 7.82 14.97
N LEU A 194 11.08 7.16 14.51
CA LEU A 194 12.28 6.94 15.32
C LEU A 194 13.06 8.24 15.58
N GLY A 195 13.03 9.17 14.63
CA GLY A 195 13.70 10.48 14.74
C GLY A 195 13.02 11.50 15.65
N TYR A 196 11.88 11.17 16.29
CA TYR A 196 11.16 12.10 17.15
C TYR A 196 11.67 12.08 18.60
N SER A 197 11.65 13.25 19.25
CA SER A 197 11.95 13.35 20.68
C SER A 197 10.84 12.72 21.51
N ASN A 198 11.16 12.32 22.75
CA ASN A 198 10.17 11.73 23.66
C ASN A 198 9.00 12.70 23.93
N GLU A 199 9.27 14.00 24.06
CA GLU A 199 8.25 15.03 24.28
C GLU A 199 7.27 15.08 23.10
N LYS A 200 7.80 15.05 21.86
CA LYS A 200 6.98 15.03 20.65
C LYS A 200 6.12 13.77 20.55
N ILE A 201 6.68 12.61 20.89
CA ILE A 201 5.93 11.34 20.92
C ILE A 201 4.77 11.42 21.93
N ILE A 202 5.04 11.88 23.16
CA ILE A 202 4.02 12.01 24.22
C ILE A 202 2.89 12.95 23.77
N ASP A 203 3.24 14.12 23.22
CA ASP A 203 2.29 15.10 22.72
C ASP A 203 1.41 14.53 21.61
N LEU A 204 2.03 13.88 20.61
CA LEU A 204 1.29 13.23 19.52
C LEU A 204 0.39 12.10 20.02
N CYS A 205 0.87 11.25 20.93
CA CYS A 205 0.04 10.21 21.55
C CYS A 205 -1.22 10.80 22.20
N LYS A 206 -1.08 11.86 22.99
CA LYS A 206 -2.22 12.54 23.62
C LYS A 206 -3.19 13.12 22.59
N GLN A 207 -2.68 13.84 21.59
CA GLN A 207 -3.50 14.41 20.53
C GLN A 207 -4.28 13.35 19.74
N TYR A 208 -3.66 12.20 19.45
CA TYR A 208 -4.35 11.12 18.76
C TYR A 208 -5.34 10.39 19.68
N MET A 209 -5.06 10.22 20.96
CA MET A 209 -6.07 9.69 21.89
C MET A 209 -7.30 10.61 22.00
N GLU A 210 -7.10 11.94 22.03
CA GLU A 210 -8.20 12.92 22.00
C GLU A 210 -9.05 12.81 20.72
N ARG A 211 -8.45 12.37 19.60
CA ARG A 211 -9.14 12.07 18.34
C ARG A 211 -9.75 10.67 18.28
N GLY A 212 -9.69 9.90 19.37
CA GLY A 212 -10.30 8.56 19.48
C GLY A 212 -9.43 7.40 18.99
N TRP A 213 -8.15 7.63 18.70
CA TRP A 213 -7.24 6.55 18.30
C TRP A 213 -6.92 5.65 19.50
N LYS A 214 -7.01 4.33 19.27
CA LYS A 214 -6.70 3.30 20.29
C LYS A 214 -5.54 2.38 19.93
N HIS A 215 -5.01 2.48 18.71
CA HIS A 215 -3.97 1.59 18.19
C HIS A 215 -2.81 2.43 17.65
N PHE A 216 -1.62 2.21 18.21
CA PHE A 216 -0.42 2.98 17.94
C PHE A 216 0.71 2.06 17.48
N LYS A 217 1.28 2.35 16.31
CA LYS A 217 2.45 1.64 15.80
C LYS A 217 3.71 2.47 16.01
N ILE A 218 4.74 1.87 16.63
CA ILE A 218 5.97 2.53 17.05
C ILE A 218 7.18 1.93 16.33
N LYS A 219 8.05 2.76 15.78
CA LYS A 219 9.32 2.30 15.19
C LYS A 219 10.30 1.90 16.29
N VAL A 220 10.91 0.74 16.11
CA VAL A 220 11.94 0.15 16.98
C VAL A 220 13.07 -0.38 16.10
N GLY A 221 14.20 -0.77 16.69
CA GLY A 221 15.23 -1.52 15.96
C GLY A 221 16.65 -1.03 16.16
N SER A 222 16.84 0.26 16.41
CA SER A 222 18.17 0.88 16.50
C SER A 222 18.94 0.44 17.74
N ASN A 223 18.31 0.49 18.91
CA ASN A 223 18.94 0.16 20.18
C ASN A 223 17.91 -0.42 21.16
N LEU A 224 18.18 -1.63 21.66
CA LEU A 224 17.28 -2.36 22.54
C LEU A 224 16.92 -1.59 23.82
N GLU A 225 17.89 -0.96 24.47
CA GLU A 225 17.65 -0.25 25.73
C GLU A 225 16.83 1.02 25.50
N GLU A 226 17.11 1.75 24.41
CA GLU A 226 16.35 2.93 24.03
C GLU A 226 14.92 2.57 23.63
N ASP A 227 14.74 1.49 22.88
CA ASP A 227 13.42 0.99 22.50
C ASP A 227 12.60 0.61 23.74
N VAL A 228 13.20 -0.09 24.71
CA VAL A 228 12.53 -0.42 25.99
C VAL A 228 12.12 0.85 26.72
N LYS A 229 13.00 1.85 26.83
CA LYS A 229 12.67 3.13 27.49
C LYS A 229 11.54 3.86 26.75
N ARG A 230 11.59 3.90 25.41
CA ARG A 230 10.56 4.55 24.58
C ARG A 230 9.20 3.87 24.74
N LEU A 231 9.17 2.54 24.68
CA LEU A 231 7.94 1.77 24.89
C LEU A 231 7.36 1.95 26.29
N GLU A 232 8.20 2.08 27.31
CA GLU A 232 7.77 2.38 28.68
C GLU A 232 7.12 3.76 28.79
N ILE A 233 7.72 4.78 28.18
CA ILE A 233 7.15 6.14 28.12
C ILE A 233 5.79 6.12 27.41
N ILE A 234 5.71 5.44 26.26
CA ILE A 234 4.49 5.37 25.46
C ILE A 234 3.39 4.64 26.22
N ARG A 235 3.69 3.47 26.81
CA ARG A 235 2.73 2.71 27.62
C ARG A 235 2.20 3.55 28.78
N ASN A 236 3.08 4.24 29.51
CA ASN A 236 2.69 5.14 30.59
C ASN A 236 1.83 6.32 30.10
N THR A 237 1.99 6.74 28.85
CA THR A 237 1.24 7.85 28.26
C THR A 237 -0.15 7.43 27.79
N ILE A 238 -0.26 6.28 27.11
CA ILE A 238 -1.51 5.85 26.47
C ILE A 238 -2.40 4.95 27.34
N GLY A 239 -1.86 4.47 28.46
CA GLY A 239 -2.56 3.56 29.37
C GLY A 239 -2.74 2.15 28.81
N ASP A 240 -3.35 1.26 29.60
CA ASP A 240 -3.53 -0.15 29.25
C ASP A 240 -4.71 -0.43 28.28
N ASP A 241 -5.62 0.53 28.14
CA ASP A 241 -6.78 0.43 27.23
C ASP A 241 -6.41 0.64 25.75
N CYS A 242 -5.20 1.16 25.48
CA CYS A 242 -4.67 1.34 24.14
C CYS A 242 -3.72 0.20 23.75
N PHE A 243 -3.68 -0.09 22.44
CA PHE A 243 -2.86 -1.13 21.86
C PHE A 243 -1.57 -0.56 21.27
N ILE A 244 -0.47 -1.27 21.50
CA ILE A 244 0.85 -0.94 20.94
C ILE A 244 1.22 -2.04 19.95
N MET A 245 1.67 -1.61 18.78
CA MET A 245 2.37 -2.43 17.81
C MET A 245 3.76 -1.84 17.60
N VAL A 246 4.71 -2.67 17.23
CA VAL A 246 6.05 -2.19 16.91
C VAL A 246 6.47 -2.65 15.52
N ASP A 247 7.37 -1.90 14.90
CA ASP A 247 7.83 -2.13 13.53
C ASP A 247 9.34 -1.94 13.48
N ALA A 248 10.05 -3.00 13.09
CA ALA A 248 11.51 -3.06 13.08
C ALA A 248 12.11 -2.85 11.68
N ASN A 249 11.26 -2.74 10.65
CA ASN A 249 11.67 -2.52 9.25
C ASN A 249 12.82 -3.41 8.79
N GLN A 250 12.78 -4.70 9.11
CA GLN A 250 13.73 -5.73 8.68
C GLN A 250 15.14 -5.62 9.31
N GLN A 251 15.30 -4.77 10.34
CA GLN A 251 16.61 -4.44 10.94
C GLN A 251 17.34 -5.63 11.58
N TRP A 252 16.64 -6.68 12.01
CA TRP A 252 17.22 -7.73 12.84
C TRP A 252 17.38 -9.05 12.11
N SER A 253 18.43 -9.79 12.43
CA SER A 253 18.47 -11.24 12.20
C SER A 253 17.51 -11.97 13.13
N VAL A 254 17.13 -13.22 12.79
CA VAL A 254 16.24 -14.07 13.60
C VAL A 254 16.58 -14.08 15.10
N ASN A 255 17.86 -14.24 15.47
CA ASN A 255 18.28 -14.28 16.88
C ASN A 255 18.13 -12.91 17.57
N GLN A 256 18.40 -11.82 16.84
CA GLN A 256 18.17 -10.46 17.33
C GLN A 256 16.67 -10.21 17.50
N SER A 257 15.83 -10.61 16.53
CA SER A 257 14.38 -10.50 16.64
C SER A 257 13.86 -11.21 17.90
N ILE A 258 14.29 -12.44 18.16
CA ILE A 258 13.92 -13.19 19.37
C ILE A 258 14.35 -12.43 20.64
N LYS A 259 15.58 -11.90 20.67
CA LYS A 259 16.08 -11.14 21.83
C LYS A 259 15.26 -9.88 22.09
N HIS A 260 15.02 -9.07 21.05
CA HIS A 260 14.29 -7.81 21.16
C HIS A 260 12.82 -8.04 21.54
N ILE A 261 12.13 -8.96 20.85
CA ILE A 261 10.73 -9.28 21.13
C ILE A 261 10.55 -9.79 22.56
N ASN A 262 11.47 -10.61 23.07
CA ASN A 262 11.42 -11.08 24.46
C ASN A 262 11.53 -9.92 25.47
N ALA A 263 12.37 -8.91 25.21
CA ALA A 263 12.49 -7.75 26.07
C ALA A 263 11.23 -6.87 26.06
N TYR A 264 10.48 -6.86 24.96
CA TYR A 264 9.27 -6.05 24.81
C TYR A 264 8.01 -6.70 25.39
N LYS A 265 8.06 -7.97 25.82
CA LYS A 265 6.90 -8.73 26.35
C LYS A 265 6.11 -7.99 27.44
N LYS A 266 6.81 -7.22 28.29
CA LYS A 266 6.19 -6.47 29.39
C LYS A 266 5.24 -5.34 28.93
N PHE A 267 5.24 -4.98 27.64
CA PHE A 267 4.43 -3.89 27.09
C PHE A 267 3.12 -4.34 26.44
N ASN A 268 2.79 -5.63 26.46
CA ASN A 268 1.57 -6.18 25.88
C ASN A 268 1.36 -5.75 24.41
N LEU A 269 2.35 -6.05 23.56
CA LEU A 269 2.30 -5.70 22.13
C LEU A 269 1.32 -6.62 21.38
N LEU A 270 0.56 -6.08 20.42
CA LEU A 270 -0.29 -6.91 19.54
C LEU A 270 0.55 -7.70 18.52
N PHE A 271 1.54 -7.04 17.91
CA PHE A 271 2.46 -7.67 16.96
C PHE A 271 3.77 -6.90 16.87
N VAL A 272 4.75 -7.55 16.24
CA VAL A 272 6.02 -6.98 15.78
C VAL A 272 6.04 -7.12 14.26
N GLU A 273 6.02 -6.00 13.55
CA GLU A 273 6.03 -5.93 12.09
C GLU A 273 7.46 -5.99 11.56
N GLU A 274 7.64 -6.74 10.46
CA GLU A 274 8.89 -6.91 9.73
C GLU A 274 10.14 -7.08 10.63
N PRO A 275 10.20 -8.16 11.45
CA PRO A 275 11.32 -8.36 12.35
C PRO A 275 12.64 -8.74 11.65
N THR A 276 12.62 -9.16 10.38
CA THR A 276 13.77 -9.59 9.56
C THR A 276 13.43 -9.50 8.09
#